data_AF-A0A286GLD0-F1
#
_entry.id   AF-A0A286GLD0-F1
#
_cell.length_a   1.000
_cell.length_b   1.000
_cell.length_c   1.000
_cell.angle_alpha   90.00
_cell.angle_beta   90.00
_cell.angle_gamma   90.00
#
_symmetry.space_group_name_H-M   'P 1'
#
loop_
_entity.id
_entity.type
_entity.pdbx_description
1 polymer ?
#
loop_
_entity_poly.entity_id
_entity_poly.type
_entity_poly.pdbx_seq_one_letter_code
_entity_poly.pdbx_strand_id
1 'polypeptide(L)'
;MRLAVTAAAVCLPLLAAACAPFADRGADPHGVDTLGGVLVVPAGDALPPTARGEVRLVDLTRSEPGRPFLVASQVIDGPLTAPVPYRLQWRPMTLEPGHEYALAGRVFTEARTLYRSETPVPVAEGSGDRTVPLTLAAVPAPPEDAERKRYSLDSMPDVQKLRELPQGEPLRRDDTYYGLGTDPLPSDPLDSGRVILPGERVE
;
A
#
# COMPACT_ATOMS: atom_id res chain seq x y z
N MET A 1 56.71 35.81 -54.08
CA MET A 1 56.52 35.83 -52.61
C MET A 1 56.46 34.38 -52.15
N ARG A 2 57.50 33.88 -51.45
CA ARG A 2 57.54 33.64 -49.99
C ARG A 2 56.59 32.51 -49.58
N LEU A 3 56.94 31.45 -48.85
CA LEU A 3 58.18 30.92 -48.27
C LEU A 3 57.77 29.50 -47.86
N ALA A 4 58.48 28.46 -48.29
CA ALA A 4 58.28 27.10 -47.80
C ALA A 4 58.98 26.98 -46.44
N VAL A 5 58.23 26.70 -45.37
CA VAL A 5 58.78 26.40 -44.04
C VAL A 5 58.23 25.04 -43.62
N THR A 6 59.09 24.04 -43.73
CA THR A 6 58.97 22.71 -43.12
C THR A 6 58.96 22.87 -41.60
N ALA A 7 57.84 22.52 -40.96
CA ALA A 7 57.71 22.49 -39.51
C ALA A 7 57.75 21.04 -39.00
N ALA A 8 58.47 20.90 -37.89
CA ALA A 8 58.99 19.69 -37.30
C ALA A 8 57.94 18.72 -36.72
N ALA A 9 58.35 17.45 -36.70
CA ALA A 9 57.80 16.37 -35.92
C ALA A 9 57.75 16.69 -34.42
N VAL A 10 56.66 16.33 -33.73
CA VAL A 10 56.71 15.74 -32.38
C VAL A 10 55.48 14.83 -32.19
N CYS A 11 55.79 13.60 -31.81
CA CYS A 11 54.91 12.52 -31.36
C CYS A 11 54.15 12.91 -30.08
N LEU A 12 52.82 12.81 -30.05
CA LEU A 12 52.05 12.79 -28.79
C LEU A 12 50.90 11.76 -28.90
N PRO A 13 50.66 10.95 -27.86
CA PRO A 13 50.09 9.62 -27.98
C PRO A 13 48.56 9.59 -28.01
N LEU A 14 48.05 8.48 -28.54
CA LEU A 14 46.69 7.95 -28.39
C LEU A 14 46.07 8.28 -27.01
N LEU A 15 45.01 9.07 -27.01
CA LEU A 15 44.06 9.18 -25.90
C LEU A 15 42.69 8.70 -26.40
N ALA A 16 42.63 7.42 -26.73
CA ALA A 16 41.37 6.68 -26.80
C ALA A 16 41.05 6.22 -25.37
N ALA A 17 40.35 7.05 -24.60
CA ALA A 17 39.85 6.65 -23.30
C ALA A 17 38.52 7.33 -22.97
N ALA A 18 37.48 6.50 -22.96
CA ALA A 18 36.32 6.63 -22.08
C ALA A 18 35.28 7.73 -22.39
N CYS A 19 34.72 7.73 -23.60
CA CYS A 19 33.25 7.80 -23.69
C CYS A 19 32.72 6.37 -23.65
N ALA A 20 32.85 5.70 -22.50
CA ALA A 20 31.93 4.61 -22.22
C ALA A 20 30.55 5.27 -22.11
N PRO A 21 29.51 4.75 -22.81
CA PRO A 21 28.16 5.21 -22.56
C PRO A 21 27.92 5.10 -21.07
N PHE A 22 27.23 6.09 -20.50
CA PHE A 22 26.60 5.96 -19.20
C PHE A 22 25.85 4.63 -19.27
N ALA A 23 26.46 3.59 -18.69
CA ALA A 23 25.82 2.30 -18.56
C ALA A 23 24.71 2.61 -17.57
N ASP A 24 23.57 2.98 -18.15
CA ASP A 24 22.25 2.64 -17.67
C ASP A 24 22.39 1.21 -17.18
N ARG A 25 22.67 1.11 -15.89
CA ARG A 25 22.94 -0.14 -15.21
C ARG A 25 21.55 -0.70 -15.08
N GLY A 26 21.13 -1.34 -16.18
CA GLY A 26 19.74 -1.62 -16.49
C GLY A 26 19.03 -1.97 -15.22
N ALA A 27 18.19 -1.05 -14.75
CA ALA A 27 17.07 -1.44 -13.94
C ALA A 27 16.41 -2.52 -14.78
N ASP A 28 16.61 -3.78 -14.40
CA ASP A 28 15.90 -4.88 -15.04
C ASP A 28 14.43 -4.46 -14.96
N PRO A 29 13.77 -4.18 -16.10
CA PRO A 29 12.40 -3.70 -16.04
C PRO A 29 11.49 -4.78 -15.41
N HIS A 30 11.94 -6.04 -15.43
CA HIS A 30 11.33 -7.16 -14.74
C HIS A 30 11.89 -7.42 -13.33
N GLY A 31 12.90 -6.65 -12.93
CA GLY A 31 13.55 -6.70 -11.63
C GLY A 31 12.72 -6.12 -10.50
N VAL A 32 13.21 -6.33 -9.29
CA VAL A 32 12.65 -5.76 -8.07
C VAL A 32 13.48 -4.54 -7.70
N ASP A 33 12.86 -3.37 -7.68
CA ASP A 33 13.45 -2.17 -7.12
C ASP A 33 13.28 -2.19 -5.60
N THR A 34 14.30 -1.66 -4.92
CA THR A 34 14.35 -1.59 -3.46
C THR A 34 14.59 -0.16 -3.02
N LEU A 35 13.80 0.29 -2.04
CA LEU A 35 13.96 1.56 -1.36
C LEU A 35 14.11 1.33 0.14
N GLY A 36 15.26 1.71 0.66
CA GLY A 36 15.57 1.63 2.08
C GLY A 36 15.20 2.91 2.81
N GLY A 37 15.19 2.85 4.13
CA GLY A 37 15.05 4.03 4.95
C GLY A 37 14.83 3.71 6.41
N VAL A 38 14.45 4.75 7.14
CA VAL A 38 14.07 4.63 8.55
C VAL A 38 12.79 5.40 8.82
N LEU A 39 11.92 4.84 9.65
CA LEU A 39 10.81 5.55 10.27
C LEU A 39 11.33 6.26 11.53
N VAL A 40 11.25 7.58 11.53
CA VAL A 40 11.66 8.42 12.64
C VAL A 40 10.41 8.75 13.45
N VAL A 41 10.31 8.13 14.62
CA VAL A 41 9.24 8.38 15.61
C VAL A 41 9.68 9.54 16.52
N PRO A 42 8.75 10.41 16.97
CA PRO A 42 9.07 11.48 17.93
C PRO A 42 9.78 10.96 19.19
N ALA A 43 10.75 11.72 19.70
CA ALA A 43 11.55 11.34 20.86
C ALA A 43 10.71 11.34 22.15
N GLY A 44 10.93 10.33 23.01
CA GLY A 44 10.33 10.24 24.35
C GLY A 44 9.23 9.19 24.51
N ASP A 45 8.73 8.63 23.41
CA ASP A 45 7.68 7.61 23.47
C ASP A 45 8.26 6.19 23.28
N ALA A 46 8.05 5.34 24.28
CA ALA A 46 8.30 3.92 24.12
C ALA A 46 7.22 3.31 23.22
N LEU A 47 7.64 2.66 22.13
CA LEU A 47 6.71 1.92 21.29
C LEU A 47 6.20 0.69 22.04
N PRO A 48 4.88 0.43 22.06
CA PRO A 48 4.35 -0.79 22.63
C PRO A 48 4.97 -2.03 21.98
N PRO A 49 5.15 -3.15 22.71
CA PRO A 49 5.70 -4.38 22.15
C PRO A 49 4.82 -4.99 21.05
N THR A 50 3.55 -4.61 21.00
CA THR A 50 2.58 -5.02 19.97
C THR A 50 2.52 -4.06 18.78
N ALA A 51 3.31 -3.00 18.77
CA ALA A 51 3.34 -2.05 17.66
C ALA A 51 3.97 -2.69 16.42
N ARG A 52 3.43 -2.36 15.25
CA ARG A 52 3.93 -2.76 13.94
C ARG A 52 4.15 -1.52 13.09
N GLY A 53 5.21 -1.56 12.28
CA GLY A 53 5.51 -0.52 11.31
C GLY A 53 4.87 -0.88 9.98
N GLU A 54 4.48 0.12 9.20
CA GLU A 54 4.11 -0.09 7.81
C GLU A 54 4.60 1.06 6.96
N VAL A 55 5.21 0.71 5.84
CA VAL A 55 5.62 1.64 4.79
C VAL A 55 4.84 1.31 3.53
N ARG A 56 4.29 2.33 2.88
CA ARG A 56 3.46 2.20 1.69
C ARG A 56 4.00 3.09 0.59
N LEU A 57 4.06 2.55 -0.62
CA LEU A 57 4.12 3.32 -1.85
C LEU A 57 2.68 3.54 -2.34
N VAL A 58 2.30 4.80 -2.52
CA VAL A 58 0.96 5.19 -2.95
C VAL A 58 1.02 6.01 -4.22
N ASP A 59 0.01 5.85 -5.07
CA ASP A 59 -0.20 6.61 -6.30
C ASP A 59 -1.13 7.79 -6.01
N LEU A 60 -0.59 9.00 -6.01
CA LEU A 60 -1.31 10.23 -5.71
C LEU A 60 -2.20 10.69 -6.88
N THR A 61 -1.88 10.30 -8.11
CA THR A 61 -2.67 10.64 -9.31
C THR A 61 -4.03 9.92 -9.31
N ARG A 62 -4.07 8.66 -8.85
CA ARG A 62 -5.31 7.87 -8.72
C ARG A 62 -5.96 7.97 -7.34
N SER A 63 -5.34 8.67 -6.40
CA SER A 63 -5.86 8.77 -5.04
C SER A 63 -7.13 9.62 -4.98
N GLU A 64 -8.15 9.11 -4.30
CA GLU A 64 -9.29 9.93 -3.90
C GLU A 64 -8.98 10.65 -2.56
N PRO A 65 -9.64 11.79 -2.26
CA PRO A 65 -9.51 12.44 -0.96
C PRO A 65 -9.76 11.47 0.20
N GLY A 66 -8.71 11.22 0.99
CA GLY A 66 -8.76 10.30 2.14
C GLY A 66 -8.59 8.82 1.81
N ARG A 67 -8.46 8.43 0.53
CA ARG A 67 -8.22 7.03 0.11
C ARG A 67 -7.04 6.97 -0.86
N PRO A 68 -5.81 6.81 -0.34
CA PRO A 68 -4.66 6.67 -1.21
C PRO A 68 -4.69 5.33 -1.97
N PHE A 69 -4.37 5.35 -3.26
CA PHE A 69 -4.25 4.13 -4.06
C PHE A 69 -2.94 3.41 -3.71
N LEU A 70 -3.02 2.19 -3.19
CA LEU A 70 -1.86 1.44 -2.71
C LEU A 70 -1.17 0.71 -3.88
N VAL A 71 0.12 0.98 -4.06
CA VAL A 71 0.96 0.33 -5.08
C VAL A 71 1.74 -0.83 -4.45
N ALA A 72 2.40 -0.56 -3.33
CA ALA A 72 3.18 -1.56 -2.60
C ALA A 72 3.14 -1.24 -1.10
N SER A 73 3.29 -2.27 -0.27
CA SER A 73 3.43 -2.11 1.18
C SER A 73 4.45 -3.09 1.75
N GLN A 74 5.06 -2.66 2.85
CA GLN A 74 5.86 -3.49 3.73
C GLN A 74 5.34 -3.32 5.15
N VAL A 75 4.97 -4.43 5.79
CA VAL A 75 4.71 -4.48 7.22
C VAL A 75 5.98 -4.94 7.94
N ILE A 76 6.29 -4.29 9.05
CA ILE A 76 7.44 -4.57 9.92
C ILE A 76 6.88 -5.10 11.23
N ASP A 77 7.04 -6.41 11.41
CA ASP A 77 6.56 -7.14 12.58
C ASP A 77 7.59 -7.20 13.71
N GLY A 78 7.11 -7.50 14.91
CA GLY A 78 7.92 -7.66 16.11
C GLY A 78 8.13 -6.36 16.89
N PRO A 79 8.87 -6.43 18.01
CA PRO A 79 9.14 -5.27 18.84
C PRO A 79 9.92 -4.21 18.05
N LEU A 80 9.32 -3.03 17.89
CA LEU A 80 9.94 -1.94 17.17
C LEU A 80 10.86 -1.13 18.08
N THR A 81 12.08 -0.85 17.60
CA THR A 81 12.99 0.11 18.22
C THR A 81 13.15 1.29 17.28
N ALA A 82 12.85 2.49 17.76
CA ALA A 82 13.06 3.71 16.98
C ALA A 82 14.56 4.06 16.93
N PRO A 83 15.10 4.50 15.78
CA PRO A 83 14.43 4.59 14.47
C PRO A 83 14.21 3.21 13.82
N VAL A 84 13.03 3.00 13.22
CA VAL A 84 12.64 1.68 12.69
C VAL A 84 13.13 1.53 11.24
N PRO A 85 14.06 0.62 10.92
CA PRO A 85 14.53 0.43 9.56
C PRO A 85 13.46 -0.23 8.68
N TYR A 86 13.41 0.17 7.40
CA TYR A 86 12.53 -0.43 6.41
C TYR A 86 13.26 -0.67 5.08
N ARG A 87 12.69 -1.56 4.28
CA ARG A 87 13.15 -1.92 2.93
C ARG A 87 11.95 -2.28 2.07
N LEU A 88 11.39 -1.28 1.41
CA LEU A 88 10.24 -1.45 0.53
C LEU A 88 10.70 -1.99 -0.82
N GLN A 89 10.03 -3.02 -1.31
CA GLN A 89 10.30 -3.63 -2.61
C GLN A 89 9.08 -3.51 -3.51
N TRP A 90 9.29 -3.15 -4.77
CA TRP A 90 8.24 -3.11 -5.79
C TRP A 90 8.84 -3.42 -7.16
N ARG A 91 7.98 -3.68 -8.15
CA ARG A 91 8.41 -3.85 -9.54
C ARG A 91 8.24 -2.53 -10.28
N PRO A 92 9.28 -1.93 -10.89
CA PRO A 92 9.14 -0.65 -11.57
C PRO A 92 8.07 -0.65 -12.66
N MET A 93 7.89 -1.78 -13.35
CA MET A 93 6.82 -1.98 -14.34
C MET A 93 5.38 -1.81 -13.81
N THR A 94 5.16 -1.78 -12.49
CA THR A 94 3.83 -1.49 -11.93
C THR A 94 3.54 0.01 -11.82
N LEU A 95 4.54 0.85 -12.07
CA LEU A 95 4.38 2.30 -12.10
C LEU A 95 3.95 2.74 -13.50
N GLU A 96 2.95 3.61 -13.55
CA GLU A 96 2.41 4.21 -14.77
C GLU A 96 3.19 5.50 -15.07
N PRO A 97 3.76 5.67 -16.27
CA PRO A 97 4.48 6.88 -16.63
C PRO A 97 3.60 8.13 -16.48
N GLY A 98 4.15 9.19 -15.89
CA GLY A 98 3.43 10.44 -15.66
C GLY A 98 2.55 10.47 -14.41
N HIS A 99 2.51 9.38 -13.62
CA HIS A 99 1.86 9.37 -12.32
C HIS A 99 2.79 9.88 -11.23
N GLU A 100 2.19 10.45 -10.18
CA GLU A 100 2.89 10.91 -8.99
C GLU A 100 2.82 9.84 -7.90
N TYR A 101 3.99 9.39 -7.45
CA TYR A 101 4.11 8.40 -6.38
C TYR A 101 4.70 9.01 -5.12
N ALA A 102 4.25 8.54 -3.97
CA ALA A 102 4.80 8.96 -2.69
C ALA A 102 4.89 7.81 -1.68
N LEU A 103 5.85 7.93 -0.77
CA LEU A 103 5.92 7.10 0.42
C LEU A 103 5.05 7.67 1.53
N ALA A 104 4.36 6.78 2.21
CA ALA A 104 3.69 7.03 3.47
C ALA A 104 4.13 6.00 4.51
N GLY A 105 4.42 6.46 5.72
CA GLY A 105 4.77 5.62 6.85
C GLY A 105 3.70 5.67 7.93
N ARG A 106 3.48 4.57 8.64
CA ARG A 106 2.70 4.57 9.88
C ARG A 106 3.22 3.54 10.86
N VAL A 107 2.96 3.78 12.15
CA VAL A 107 3.14 2.81 13.21
C VAL A 107 1.78 2.61 13.87
N PHE A 108 1.37 1.35 14.02
CA PHE A 108 0.03 0.98 14.47
C PHE A 108 0.06 -0.22 15.39
N THR A 109 -1.01 -0.41 16.15
CA THR A 109 -1.32 -1.65 16.87
C THR A 109 -2.60 -2.22 16.30
N GLU A 110 -3.01 -3.40 16.76
CA GLU A 110 -4.32 -3.98 16.43
C GLU A 110 -5.49 -3.03 16.72
N ALA A 111 -5.34 -2.14 17.72
CA ALA A 111 -6.39 -1.23 18.14
C ALA A 111 -6.45 0.06 17.31
N ARG A 112 -5.28 0.65 16.97
CA ARG A 112 -5.24 1.96 16.32
C ARG A 112 -3.90 2.29 15.67
N THR A 113 -3.90 3.32 14.82
CA THR A 113 -2.66 3.98 14.37
C THR A 113 -2.14 4.89 15.48
N LEU A 114 -0.86 4.75 15.83
CA LEU A 114 -0.16 5.55 16.83
C LEU A 114 0.57 6.73 16.19
N TYR A 115 1.25 6.48 15.08
CA TYR A 115 2.01 7.49 14.35
C TYR A 115 1.76 7.38 12.85
N ARG A 116 1.83 8.50 12.14
CA ARG A 116 1.68 8.59 10.68
C ARG A 116 2.63 9.63 10.11
N SER A 117 3.12 9.42 8.90
CA SER A 117 3.93 10.41 8.19
C SER A 117 3.18 11.74 8.02
N GLU A 118 3.82 12.84 8.38
CA GLU A 118 3.24 14.20 8.25
C GLU A 118 3.03 14.59 6.79
N THR A 119 4.06 14.34 5.97
CA THR A 119 4.12 14.73 4.58
C THR A 119 4.44 13.50 3.72
N PRO A 120 3.68 13.23 2.64
CA PRO A 120 4.06 12.22 1.67
C PRO A 120 5.42 12.57 1.06
N VAL A 121 6.34 11.61 1.01
CA VAL A 121 7.67 11.84 0.40
C VAL A 121 7.63 11.37 -1.05
N PRO A 122 7.83 12.26 -2.05
CA PRO A 122 7.71 11.88 -3.45
C PRO A 122 8.79 10.86 -3.85
N VAL A 123 8.38 9.89 -4.66
CA VAL A 123 9.25 8.84 -5.23
C VAL A 123 9.27 9.04 -6.74
N ALA A 124 10.45 9.34 -7.28
CA ALA A 124 10.64 9.44 -8.72
C ALA A 124 10.82 8.05 -9.34
N GLU A 125 10.38 7.89 -10.58
CA GLU A 125 10.69 6.70 -11.38
C GLU A 125 12.20 6.50 -11.47
N GLY A 126 12.69 5.27 -11.26
CA GLY A 126 14.12 4.98 -11.22
C GLY A 126 14.84 5.42 -9.93
N SER A 127 14.12 5.67 -8.83
CA SER A 127 14.73 5.99 -7.53
C SER A 127 15.47 4.82 -6.84
N GLY A 128 15.84 3.78 -7.58
CA GLY A 128 16.44 2.54 -7.09
C GLY A 128 17.61 2.76 -6.12
N ASP A 129 17.66 1.92 -5.09
CA ASP A 129 18.66 1.86 -4.01
C ASP A 129 18.92 3.19 -3.28
N ARG A 130 17.85 3.95 -3.02
CA ARG A 130 17.91 5.15 -2.19
C ARG A 130 17.52 4.85 -0.75
N THR A 131 18.07 5.65 0.16
CA THR A 131 17.68 5.67 1.58
C THR A 131 16.87 6.93 1.86
N VAL A 132 15.61 6.78 2.27
CA VAL A 132 14.69 7.90 2.50
C VAL A 132 14.18 7.87 3.95
N PRO A 133 14.51 8.86 4.79
CA PRO A 133 13.92 8.94 6.12
C PRO A 133 12.47 9.40 6.05
N LEU A 134 11.60 8.78 6.85
CA LEU A 134 10.20 9.17 7.00
C LEU A 134 9.95 9.65 8.44
N THR A 135 9.71 10.95 8.60
CA THR A 135 9.34 11.54 9.89
C THR A 135 7.86 11.32 10.16
N LEU A 136 7.54 10.76 11.32
CA LEU A 136 6.18 10.48 11.74
C LEU A 136 5.71 11.46 12.81
N ALA A 137 4.43 11.83 12.77
CA ALA A 137 3.74 12.53 13.83
C ALA A 137 2.81 11.59 14.59
N ALA A 138 2.59 11.90 15.87
CA ALA A 138 1.61 11.20 16.68
C ALA A 138 0.20 11.44 16.13
N VAL A 139 -0.57 10.37 16.00
CA VAL A 139 -2.00 10.44 15.71
C VAL A 139 -2.72 10.57 17.05
N PRO A 140 -3.46 11.67 17.29
CA PRO A 140 -4.18 11.85 18.54
C PRO A 140 -5.19 10.72 18.71
N ALA A 141 -5.25 10.16 19.93
CA ALA A 141 -6.30 9.22 20.25
C ALA A 141 -7.67 9.93 20.08
N PRO A 142 -8.68 9.25 19.50
CA PRO A 142 -10.02 9.80 19.49
C PRO A 142 -10.44 10.08 20.96
N PRO A 143 -11.14 11.19 21.22
CA PRO A 143 -11.61 11.49 22.57
C PRO A 143 -12.53 10.35 23.03
N GLU A 144 -12.35 9.87 24.26
CA GLU A 144 -13.13 8.74 24.83
C GLU A 144 -14.66 8.96 24.71
N ASP A 145 -15.09 10.23 24.75
CA ASP A 145 -16.49 10.61 24.60
C ASP A 145 -17.05 10.44 23.19
N ALA A 146 -16.23 10.44 22.15
CA ALA A 146 -16.70 10.22 20.77
C ALA A 146 -17.15 8.78 20.56
N GLU A 147 -16.56 7.83 21.29
CA GLU A 147 -16.95 6.43 21.24
C GLU A 147 -18.21 6.19 22.09
N ARG A 148 -18.29 6.80 23.29
CA ARG A 148 -19.53 6.80 24.10
C ARG A 148 -20.72 7.39 23.35
N LYS A 149 -20.54 8.47 22.59
CA LYS A 149 -21.62 9.08 21.82
C LYS A 149 -22.10 8.21 20.66
N ARG A 150 -21.20 7.49 19.95
CA ARG A 150 -21.60 6.58 18.85
C ARG A 150 -22.48 5.43 19.30
N TYR A 151 -22.30 4.95 20.54
CA TYR A 151 -23.11 3.88 21.11
C TYR A 151 -24.12 4.38 22.16
N SER A 152 -24.29 5.70 22.31
CA SER A 152 -25.32 6.24 23.22
C SER A 152 -26.70 6.05 22.60
N LEU A 153 -27.66 5.67 23.45
CA LEU A 153 -29.08 5.58 23.11
C LEU A 153 -29.60 6.91 22.50
N ASP A 154 -29.02 8.04 22.90
CA ASP A 154 -29.35 9.39 22.39
C ASP A 154 -29.00 9.60 20.90
N SER A 155 -28.11 8.77 20.35
CA SER A 155 -27.73 8.80 18.93
C SER A 155 -28.42 7.72 18.10
N MET A 156 -29.26 6.88 18.71
CA MET A 156 -30.19 6.06 17.92
C MET A 156 -31.19 7.02 17.23
N PRO A 157 -31.56 6.78 15.96
CA PRO A 157 -32.71 7.48 15.39
C PRO A 157 -33.87 7.26 16.35
N ASP A 158 -34.51 8.37 16.75
CA ASP A 158 -35.67 8.34 17.62
C ASP A 158 -36.59 7.20 17.17
N VAL A 159 -36.85 6.24 18.05
CA VAL A 159 -37.67 5.07 17.73
C VAL A 159 -39.07 5.52 17.27
N GLN A 160 -39.47 6.75 17.60
CA GLN A 160 -40.65 7.39 17.04
C GLN A 160 -40.54 7.71 15.54
N LYS A 161 -39.38 8.09 15.01
CA LYS A 161 -39.17 8.25 13.56
C LYS A 161 -39.23 6.92 12.82
N LEU A 162 -38.88 5.80 13.45
CA LEU A 162 -39.12 4.46 12.90
C LEU A 162 -40.62 4.10 12.86
N ARG A 163 -41.45 4.70 13.72
CA ARG A 163 -42.92 4.60 13.67
C ARG A 163 -43.56 5.46 12.59
N GLU A 164 -42.91 6.55 12.20
CA GLU A 164 -43.32 7.47 11.14
C GLU A 164 -42.84 7.08 9.75
N LEU A 165 -41.96 6.08 9.64
CA LEU A 165 -41.72 5.44 8.35
C LEU A 165 -43.08 4.98 7.81
N PRO A 166 -43.45 5.30 6.56
CA PRO A 166 -44.65 4.76 5.97
C PRO A 166 -44.55 3.25 6.13
N GLN A 167 -45.49 2.67 6.88
CA GLN A 167 -45.67 1.23 6.92
C GLN A 167 -45.70 0.82 5.45
N GLY A 168 -44.64 0.14 5.01
CA GLY A 168 -44.46 -0.22 3.61
C GLY A 168 -45.79 -0.79 3.12
N GLU A 169 -46.22 -0.30 1.96
CA GLU A 169 -47.38 -0.81 1.23
C GLU A 169 -47.46 -2.32 1.48
N PRO A 170 -48.59 -2.84 2.01
CA PRO A 170 -48.67 -4.26 2.35
C PRO A 170 -48.23 -5.02 1.11
N LEU A 171 -47.13 -5.77 1.23
CA LEU A 171 -46.49 -6.47 0.12
C LEU A 171 -47.60 -7.09 -0.71
N ARG A 172 -47.85 -6.49 -1.88
CA ARG A 172 -48.91 -6.92 -2.78
C ARG A 172 -48.56 -8.37 -3.09
N ARG A 173 -49.48 -9.28 -2.74
CA ARG A 173 -49.23 -10.71 -2.60
C ARG A 173 -48.83 -11.45 -3.89
N ASP A 174 -48.55 -10.71 -4.96
CA ASP A 174 -48.55 -11.20 -6.34
C ASP A 174 -47.22 -11.02 -7.10
N ASP A 175 -46.16 -10.46 -6.52
CA ASP A 175 -44.87 -10.38 -7.21
C ASP A 175 -43.87 -11.39 -6.65
N THR A 176 -43.91 -12.57 -7.28
CA THR A 176 -42.87 -13.59 -7.43
C THR A 176 -41.52 -13.24 -6.79
N TYR A 177 -41.36 -13.69 -5.54
CA TYR A 177 -40.05 -13.83 -4.93
C TYR A 177 -39.28 -14.90 -5.71
N TYR A 178 -38.03 -14.59 -6.07
CA TYR A 178 -37.07 -15.55 -6.62
C TYR A 178 -37.14 -16.87 -5.84
N GLY A 179 -37.23 -17.98 -6.57
CA GLY A 179 -37.36 -19.33 -6.03
C GLY A 179 -36.30 -19.65 -4.98
N LEU A 180 -36.67 -19.49 -3.71
CA LEU A 180 -36.17 -20.36 -2.66
C LEU A 180 -36.93 -21.66 -2.86
N GLY A 181 -36.28 -22.62 -3.51
CA GLY A 181 -36.72 -23.99 -3.54
C GLY A 181 -37.05 -24.42 -2.11
N THR A 182 -38.27 -24.89 -1.91
CA THR A 182 -38.65 -25.66 -0.74
C THR A 182 -37.97 -27.02 -0.79
N ASP A 183 -36.64 -27.04 -0.85
CA ASP A 183 -35.92 -28.27 -0.54
C ASP A 183 -35.97 -28.43 0.97
N PRO A 184 -36.57 -29.52 1.48
CA PRO A 184 -36.46 -29.83 2.89
C PRO A 184 -34.98 -29.98 3.22
N LEU A 185 -34.55 -29.33 4.30
CA LEU A 185 -33.22 -29.51 4.89
C LEU A 185 -32.91 -31.01 4.94
N PRO A 186 -31.79 -31.49 4.35
CA PRO A 186 -31.42 -32.90 4.45
C PRO A 186 -31.16 -33.22 5.92
N SER A 187 -32.05 -34.02 6.50
CA SER A 187 -31.98 -34.48 7.87
C SER A 187 -31.09 -35.72 7.96
N ASP A 188 -29.82 -35.60 7.59
CA ASP A 188 -28.83 -36.65 7.87
C ASP A 188 -27.40 -36.09 7.96
N PRO A 189 -26.74 -36.13 9.14
CA PRO A 189 -25.37 -35.69 9.30
C PRO A 189 -24.37 -36.84 9.14
N LEU A 190 -24.56 -37.78 8.20
CA LEU A 190 -23.61 -38.87 7.97
C LEU A 190 -23.65 -39.38 6.50
N ASP A 191 -23.37 -38.53 5.52
CA ASP A 191 -22.94 -39.03 4.20
C ASP A 191 -21.56 -38.50 3.83
N SER A 192 -20.59 -39.39 4.00
CA SER A 192 -19.16 -39.19 3.75
C SER A 192 -18.90 -39.37 2.26
N GLY A 193 -19.30 -38.39 1.45
CA GLY A 193 -19.15 -38.39 0.00
C GLY A 193 -17.72 -38.10 -0.48
N ARG A 194 -16.87 -39.13 -0.46
CA ARG A 194 -15.92 -39.53 -1.51
C ARG A 194 -15.35 -38.40 -2.42
N VAL A 195 -14.08 -38.06 -2.20
CA VAL A 195 -13.24 -37.28 -3.12
C VAL A 195 -13.02 -38.06 -4.42
N ILE A 196 -13.57 -37.58 -5.53
CA ILE A 196 -13.20 -38.04 -6.88
C ILE A 196 -12.01 -37.21 -7.34
N LEU A 197 -10.87 -37.86 -7.59
CA LEU A 197 -9.70 -37.23 -8.21
C LEU A 197 -9.88 -37.17 -9.73
N PRO A 198 -9.35 -36.14 -10.41
CA PRO A 198 -9.50 -35.97 -11.85
C PRO A 198 -8.75 -37.06 -12.61
N GLY A 199 -9.48 -37.91 -13.35
CA GLY A 199 -8.87 -38.91 -14.27
C GLY A 199 -9.70 -40.17 -14.57
N GLU A 200 -10.82 -40.42 -13.91
CA GLU A 200 -11.56 -41.68 -14.09
C GLU A 200 -12.67 -41.54 -15.16
N ARG A 201 -12.49 -42.19 -16.32
CA ARG A 201 -13.56 -42.40 -17.31
C ARG A 201 -14.44 -43.55 -16.82
N VAL A 202 -15.75 -43.34 -16.85
CA VAL A 202 -16.75 -44.40 -16.62
C VAL A 202 -17.41 -44.70 -17.96
N GLU A 203 -17.37 -45.98 -18.37
CA GLU A 203 -18.15 -46.55 -19.49
C GLU A 203 -19.65 -46.56 -19.19
#